data_AF-A0A353GNX8-F1
#
_entry.id   AF-A0A353GNX8-F1
#
_cell.length_a   1.000
_cell.length_b   1.000
_cell.length_c   1.000
_cell.angle_alpha   90.00
_cell.angle_beta   90.00
_cell.angle_gamma   90.00
#
_symmetry.space_group_name_H-M   'P 1'
#
loop_
_entity.id
_entity.type
_entity.pdbx_description
1 polymer ?
#
loop_
_entity_poly.entity_id
_entity_poly.type
_entity_poly.pdbx_seq_one_letter_code
_entity_poly.pdbx_strand_id
1 'polypeptide(L)'
;MSKHEKMNQAPPDTGSTQIEGFDIEINQIKLDRIDRLVDSYEKSILAHLDNEYLSRTHWSDRLADRIASFGGSWIFITLFILFLLGWMVLNSLSIFSVHFDPYPFILLNLCLSFIAAFQAPVIMMSQNRQAAHDKHESVIDFAINYKAEQEIDDMQNHLHRIEEELSEMKEMLSALNAAANQAGK
;
A
#
# COMPACT_ATOMS: atom_id res chain seq x y z
N MET A 1 -38.08 43.05 -31.95
CA MET A 1 -37.30 44.30 -32.07
C MET A 1 -37.33 44.98 -30.70
N SER A 2 -36.19 45.53 -30.26
CA SER A 2 -35.86 46.04 -28.92
C SER A 2 -36.98 46.69 -28.08
N LYS A 3 -37.00 46.41 -26.76
CA LYS A 3 -36.55 47.37 -25.71
C LYS A 3 -37.21 47.08 -24.35
N HIS A 4 -36.43 46.67 -23.36
CA HIS A 4 -36.67 47.12 -21.98
C HIS A 4 -35.34 47.20 -21.22
N GLU A 5 -35.11 48.39 -20.68
CA GLU A 5 -33.88 48.86 -20.09
C GLU A 5 -34.17 49.18 -18.61
N LYS A 6 -33.38 48.64 -17.69
CA LYS A 6 -33.25 49.19 -16.33
C LYS A 6 -31.79 49.10 -15.90
N MET A 7 -31.21 50.27 -15.67
CA MET A 7 -29.88 50.46 -15.07
C MET A 7 -29.97 50.45 -13.54
N ASN A 8 -28.80 50.46 -12.90
CA ASN A 8 -28.54 50.88 -11.51
C ASN A 8 -29.01 49.86 -10.43
N GLN A 9 -28.20 49.45 -9.45
CA GLN A 9 -27.23 50.22 -8.66
C GLN A 9 -26.30 49.28 -7.86
N ALA A 10 -25.11 49.75 -7.47
CA ALA A 10 -24.17 49.11 -6.53
C ALA A 10 -23.99 50.01 -5.28
N PRO A 11 -23.23 49.65 -4.21
CA PRO A 11 -22.50 48.40 -3.92
C PRO A 11 -23.20 47.66 -2.74
N PRO A 12 -22.60 47.20 -1.60
CA PRO A 12 -21.25 47.39 -1.04
C PRO A 12 -20.22 46.30 -1.44
N ASP A 13 -19.00 46.49 -0.95
CA ASP A 13 -17.93 45.51 -0.74
C ASP A 13 -18.23 44.66 0.53
N THR A 14 -18.13 43.33 0.42
CA THR A 14 -18.05 42.44 1.58
C THR A 14 -16.86 41.51 1.42
N GLY A 15 -15.65 42.08 1.51
CA GLY A 15 -14.43 41.43 1.97
C GLY A 15 -14.20 40.04 1.40
N SER A 16 -13.63 39.97 0.19
CA SER A 16 -12.87 38.79 -0.22
C SER A 16 -11.60 38.70 0.62
N THR A 17 -11.73 38.28 1.88
CA THR A 17 -10.61 37.85 2.72
C THR A 17 -10.10 36.54 2.15
N GLN A 18 -9.27 36.68 1.12
CA GLN A 18 -8.52 35.61 0.49
C GLN A 18 -7.52 35.08 1.52
N ILE A 19 -7.95 34.12 2.36
CA ILE A 19 -7.03 33.32 3.15
C ILE A 19 -6.55 32.18 2.26
N GLU A 20 -5.45 32.48 1.58
CA GLU A 20 -4.69 31.55 0.77
C GLU A 20 -4.09 30.44 1.67
N GLY A 21 -4.67 29.25 1.63
CA GLY A 21 -4.15 28.10 2.37
C GLY A 21 -5.13 26.94 2.54
N PHE A 22 -5.11 25.98 1.61
CA PHE A 22 -5.77 24.67 1.73
C PHE A 22 -7.31 24.66 1.79
N ASP A 23 -7.96 25.17 0.74
CA ASP A 23 -9.31 24.72 0.35
C ASP A 23 -9.25 23.29 -0.24
N ILE A 24 -8.94 22.29 0.58
CA ILE A 24 -9.45 20.94 0.30
C ILE A 24 -10.86 20.90 0.84
N GLU A 25 -11.83 21.22 -0.02
CA GLU A 25 -13.24 20.95 0.24
C GLU A 25 -13.42 19.41 0.31
N ILE A 26 -13.18 18.84 1.50
CA ILE A 26 -13.44 17.44 1.83
C ILE A 26 -14.95 17.26 1.82
N ASN A 27 -15.48 17.10 0.61
CA ASN A 27 -16.88 16.82 0.37
C ASN A 27 -17.26 15.57 1.19
N GLN A 28 -18.21 15.72 2.13
CA GLN A 28 -18.66 14.70 3.08
C GLN A 28 -18.91 13.31 2.45
N ILE A 29 -19.31 13.27 1.17
CA ILE A 29 -19.51 12.05 0.37
C ILE A 29 -18.22 11.20 0.24
N LYS A 30 -17.02 11.80 0.38
CA LYS A 30 -15.73 11.11 0.41
C LYS A 30 -15.44 10.47 1.77
N LEU A 31 -15.77 11.12 2.89
CA LEU A 31 -15.55 10.55 4.23
C LEU A 31 -16.39 9.29 4.42
N ASP A 32 -17.70 9.37 4.15
CA ASP A 32 -18.58 8.19 4.12
C ASP A 32 -18.06 7.08 3.19
N ARG A 33 -17.34 7.44 2.11
CA ARG A 33 -16.77 6.44 1.19
C ARG A 33 -15.52 5.80 1.78
N ILE A 34 -14.66 6.54 2.45
CA ILE A 34 -13.46 5.99 3.12
C ILE A 34 -13.87 5.13 4.31
N ASP A 35 -14.82 5.57 5.15
CA ASP A 35 -15.36 4.73 6.23
C ASP A 35 -15.95 3.43 5.70
N ARG A 36 -16.81 3.49 4.67
CA ARG A 36 -17.35 2.28 4.03
C ARG A 36 -16.28 1.41 3.37
N LEU A 37 -15.15 1.98 2.94
CA LEU A 37 -14.02 1.19 2.46
C LEU A 37 -13.34 0.48 3.64
N VAL A 38 -12.98 1.18 4.72
CA VAL A 38 -12.37 0.58 5.93
C VAL A 38 -13.27 -0.51 6.53
N ASP A 39 -14.56 -0.24 6.71
CA ASP A 39 -15.56 -1.17 7.26
C ASP A 39 -15.80 -2.38 6.32
N SER A 40 -15.78 -2.15 5.00
CA SER A 40 -15.80 -3.22 4.01
C SER A 40 -14.49 -4.01 3.99
N TYR A 41 -13.34 -3.41 4.32
CA TYR A 41 -12.04 -4.08 4.35
C TYR A 41 -11.80 -4.83 5.67
N GLU A 42 -12.34 -4.41 6.81
CA GLU A 42 -12.36 -5.22 8.04
C GLU A 42 -13.10 -6.54 7.80
N LYS A 43 -14.29 -6.48 7.19
CA LYS A 43 -15.00 -7.67 6.68
C LYS A 43 -14.21 -8.41 5.60
N SER A 44 -13.49 -7.72 4.72
CA SER A 44 -12.69 -8.34 3.67
C SER A 44 -11.44 -9.05 4.20
N ILE A 45 -10.82 -8.60 5.30
CA ILE A 45 -9.68 -9.25 5.95
C ILE A 45 -10.14 -10.56 6.61
N LEU A 46 -11.24 -10.50 7.38
CA LEU A 46 -11.88 -11.69 7.94
C LEU A 46 -12.35 -12.66 6.83
N ALA A 47 -12.86 -12.13 5.72
CA ALA A 47 -13.21 -12.93 4.56
C ALA A 47 -11.98 -13.43 3.77
N HIS A 48 -10.83 -12.76 3.74
CA HIS A 48 -9.64 -13.22 3.02
C HIS A 48 -8.95 -14.38 3.73
N LEU A 49 -8.97 -14.42 5.07
CA LEU A 49 -8.56 -15.64 5.80
C LEU A 49 -9.36 -16.88 5.36
N ASP A 50 -10.60 -16.71 4.91
CA ASP A 50 -11.50 -17.78 4.45
C ASP A 50 -11.44 -17.98 2.90
N ASN A 51 -11.42 -16.90 2.12
CA ASN A 51 -11.45 -16.94 0.65
C ASN A 51 -10.10 -17.29 0.02
N GLU A 52 -8.98 -16.87 0.61
CA GLU A 52 -7.64 -17.26 0.13
C GLU A 52 -7.38 -18.77 0.35
N TYR A 53 -8.14 -19.39 1.27
CA TYR A 53 -8.15 -20.83 1.48
C TYR A 53 -9.03 -21.60 0.47
N LEU A 54 -10.06 -20.94 -0.09
CA LEU A 54 -11.07 -21.58 -0.95
C LEU A 54 -10.93 -21.27 -2.46
N SER A 55 -10.36 -20.11 -2.81
CA SER A 55 -10.30 -19.62 -4.18
C SER A 55 -8.90 -19.75 -4.80
N ARG A 56 -8.75 -20.82 -5.62
CA ARG A 56 -7.65 -21.12 -6.58
C ARG A 56 -6.58 -22.12 -6.14
N THR A 57 -7.00 -23.37 -5.98
CA THR A 57 -6.16 -24.56 -6.21
C THR A 57 -5.84 -24.78 -7.70
N HIS A 58 -5.55 -23.72 -8.47
CA HIS A 58 -5.10 -23.90 -9.85
C HIS A 58 -3.65 -24.39 -9.82
N TRP A 59 -3.44 -25.61 -10.29
CA TRP A 59 -2.17 -26.34 -10.21
C TRP A 59 -0.98 -25.56 -10.79
N SER A 60 -1.20 -24.69 -11.77
CA SER A 60 -0.18 -23.80 -12.36
C SER A 60 0.41 -22.83 -11.36
N ASP A 61 -0.40 -22.33 -10.42
CA ASP A 61 -0.02 -21.21 -9.56
C ASP A 61 0.89 -21.76 -8.45
N ARG A 62 0.49 -22.90 -7.87
CA ARG A 62 1.33 -23.69 -6.95
C ARG A 62 2.61 -24.20 -7.60
N LEU A 63 2.60 -24.48 -8.91
CA LEU A 63 3.79 -24.88 -9.66
C LEU A 63 4.70 -23.67 -9.91
N ALA A 64 4.14 -22.53 -10.31
CA ALA A 64 4.87 -21.27 -10.49
C ALA A 64 5.52 -20.80 -9.19
N ASP A 65 4.84 -20.90 -8.05
CA ASP A 65 5.40 -20.61 -6.72
C ASP A 65 6.59 -21.50 -6.39
N ARG A 66 6.48 -22.79 -6.69
CA ARG A 66 7.56 -23.75 -6.43
C ARG A 66 8.75 -23.55 -7.36
N ILE A 67 8.51 -23.15 -8.61
CA ILE A 67 9.56 -22.81 -9.59
C ILE A 67 10.22 -21.48 -9.22
N ALA A 68 9.47 -20.45 -8.81
CA ALA A 68 10.01 -19.15 -8.42
C ALA A 68 10.86 -19.24 -7.15
N SER A 69 10.35 -19.91 -6.10
CA SER A 69 11.09 -20.13 -4.85
C SER A 69 12.33 -21.02 -5.03
N PHE A 70 12.29 -22.00 -5.93
CA PHE A 70 13.45 -22.83 -6.28
C PHE A 70 14.48 -22.06 -7.12
N GLY A 71 14.04 -21.38 -8.19
CA GLY A 71 14.90 -20.63 -9.09
C GLY A 71 15.59 -19.43 -8.46
N GLY A 72 14.98 -18.81 -7.44
CA GLY A 72 15.58 -17.75 -6.63
C GLY A 72 16.55 -18.22 -5.53
N SER A 73 16.72 -19.54 -5.33
CA SER A 73 17.55 -20.08 -4.25
C SER A 73 19.03 -20.18 -4.62
N TRP A 74 19.91 -19.76 -3.71
CA TRP A 74 21.36 -19.98 -3.80
C TRP A 74 21.76 -21.46 -3.99
N ILE A 75 20.94 -22.38 -3.48
CA ILE A 75 21.16 -23.83 -3.59
C ILE A 75 20.96 -24.28 -5.05
N PHE A 76 19.95 -23.75 -5.74
CA PHE A 76 19.71 -24.05 -7.15
C PHE A 76 20.87 -23.57 -8.04
N ILE A 77 21.37 -22.36 -7.80
CA ILE A 77 22.51 -21.79 -8.54
C ILE A 77 23.76 -22.69 -8.38
N THR A 78 24.05 -23.12 -7.14
CA THR A 78 25.19 -24.00 -6.86
C THR A 78 25.04 -25.36 -7.56
N LEU A 79 23.87 -25.98 -7.48
CA LEU A 79 23.59 -27.27 -8.15
C LEU A 79 23.66 -27.16 -9.67
N PHE A 80 23.16 -26.06 -10.25
CA PHE A 80 23.20 -25.82 -11.69
C PHE A 80 24.64 -25.66 -12.18
N ILE A 81 25.48 -24.89 -11.49
CA ILE A 81 26.92 -24.77 -11.81
C ILE A 81 27.63 -26.12 -11.72
N LEU A 82 27.37 -26.90 -10.67
CA LEU A 82 27.94 -28.26 -10.53
C LEU A 82 27.48 -29.20 -11.66
N PHE A 83 26.22 -29.11 -12.10
CA PHE A 83 25.71 -29.87 -13.23
C PHE A 83 26.41 -29.50 -14.55
N LEU A 84 26.62 -28.20 -14.83
CA LEU A 84 27.33 -27.76 -16.03
C LEU A 84 28.80 -28.21 -16.04
N LEU A 85 29.49 -28.09 -14.90
CA LEU A 85 30.86 -28.59 -14.75
C LEU A 85 30.90 -30.11 -14.91
N GLY A 86 29.96 -30.85 -14.30
CA GLY A 86 29.84 -32.30 -14.46
C GLY A 86 29.61 -32.71 -15.92
N TRP A 87 28.73 -32.02 -16.64
CA TRP A 87 28.48 -32.26 -18.07
C TRP A 87 29.71 -32.01 -18.93
N MET A 88 30.42 -30.91 -18.68
CA MET A 88 31.65 -30.55 -19.38
C MET A 88 32.75 -31.59 -19.13
N VAL A 89 32.91 -32.04 -17.88
CA VAL A 89 33.88 -33.07 -17.48
C VAL A 89 33.54 -34.42 -18.12
N LEU A 90 32.28 -34.87 -18.05
CA LEU A 90 31.85 -36.14 -18.65
C LEU A 90 32.04 -36.19 -20.16
N ASN A 91 31.74 -35.11 -20.88
CA ASN A 91 31.94 -35.04 -22.34
C ASN A 91 33.42 -34.84 -22.72
N SER A 92 34.21 -34.15 -21.90
CA SER A 92 35.64 -33.91 -22.15
C SER A 92 36.50 -35.15 -21.93
N LEU A 93 36.23 -35.95 -20.88
CA LEU A 93 37.01 -37.16 -20.59
C LEU A 93 36.73 -38.36 -21.53
N SER A 94 35.79 -38.23 -22.49
CA SER A 94 35.49 -39.24 -23.52
C SER A 94 35.22 -40.66 -22.96
N ILE A 95 34.68 -40.76 -21.76
CA ILE A 95 34.56 -41.99 -20.96
C ILE A 95 33.74 -43.11 -21.64
N PHE A 96 32.87 -42.76 -22.60
CA PHE A 96 32.01 -43.71 -23.32
C PHE A 96 32.39 -43.94 -24.79
N SER A 97 33.57 -43.46 -25.25
CA SER A 97 34.03 -43.58 -26.66
C SER A 97 33.11 -42.96 -27.72
N VAL A 98 32.06 -42.24 -27.31
CA VAL A 98 31.10 -41.53 -28.15
C VAL A 98 31.03 -40.10 -27.65
N HIS A 99 31.40 -39.14 -28.49
CA HIS A 99 31.34 -37.71 -28.16
C HIS A 99 29.91 -37.19 -28.36
N PHE A 100 29.10 -37.22 -27.30
CA PHE A 100 27.70 -36.79 -27.35
C PHE A 100 27.54 -35.28 -27.53
N ASP A 101 28.38 -34.48 -26.85
CA ASP A 101 28.46 -33.02 -27.01
C ASP A 101 29.95 -32.59 -27.06
N PRO A 102 30.62 -32.68 -28.23
CA PRO A 102 32.01 -32.27 -28.37
C PRO A 102 32.18 -30.76 -28.16
N TYR A 103 33.36 -30.31 -27.72
CA TYR A 103 33.71 -28.90 -27.70
C TYR A 103 33.46 -28.27 -29.10
N PRO A 104 32.67 -27.19 -29.23
CA PRO A 104 32.34 -26.17 -28.23
C PRO A 104 31.01 -26.33 -27.44
N PHE A 105 30.49 -27.55 -27.27
CA PHE A 105 29.27 -27.87 -26.49
C PHE A 105 27.98 -27.24 -27.04
N ILE A 106 27.63 -27.60 -28.28
CA ILE A 106 26.47 -27.05 -28.99
C ILE A 106 25.12 -27.41 -28.34
N LEU A 107 25.00 -28.61 -27.75
CA LEU A 107 23.75 -29.05 -27.12
C LEU A 107 23.53 -28.33 -25.78
N LEU A 108 24.59 -28.19 -24.97
CA LEU A 108 24.55 -27.39 -23.75
C LEU A 108 24.21 -25.93 -24.06
N ASN A 109 24.82 -25.33 -25.08
CA ASN A 109 24.56 -23.95 -25.49
C ASN A 109 23.09 -23.73 -25.91
N LEU A 110 22.53 -24.65 -26.72
CA LEU A 110 21.13 -24.63 -27.13
C LEU A 110 20.17 -24.71 -25.93
N CYS A 111 20.47 -25.61 -24.99
CA CYS A 111 19.67 -25.79 -23.77
C CYS A 111 19.68 -24.54 -22.88
N LEU A 112 20.86 -23.96 -22.63
CA LEU A 112 20.99 -22.71 -21.86
C LEU A 112 20.24 -21.55 -22.52
N SER A 113 20.34 -21.43 -23.84
CA SER A 113 19.64 -20.38 -24.61
C SER A 113 18.11 -20.49 -24.48
N PHE A 114 17.58 -21.72 -24.52
CA PHE A 114 16.15 -21.98 -24.29
C PHE A 114 15.73 -21.61 -22.86
N ILE A 115 16.48 -22.07 -21.85
CA ILE A 115 16.18 -21.76 -20.43
C ILE A 115 16.18 -20.23 -20.18
N ALA A 116 17.17 -19.52 -20.71
CA ALA A 116 17.27 -18.06 -20.58
C ALA A 116 16.09 -17.33 -21.25
N ALA A 117 15.60 -17.82 -22.40
CA ALA A 117 14.45 -17.23 -23.09
C ALA A 117 13.14 -17.33 -22.27
N PHE A 118 12.94 -18.43 -21.53
CA PHE A 118 11.78 -18.58 -20.63
C PHE A 118 11.95 -17.88 -19.27
N GLN A 119 13.18 -17.57 -18.87
CA GLN A 119 13.46 -16.91 -17.59
C GLN A 119 12.82 -15.53 -17.47
N ALA A 120 12.93 -14.68 -18.50
CA ALA A 120 12.41 -13.30 -18.43
C ALA A 120 10.87 -13.21 -18.29
N PRO A 121 10.05 -13.97 -19.05
CA PRO A 121 8.60 -14.02 -18.82
C PRO A 121 8.19 -14.58 -17.46
N VAL A 122 8.90 -15.60 -16.94
CA VAL A 122 8.60 -16.18 -15.61
C VAL A 122 8.90 -15.17 -14.49
N ILE A 123 10.03 -14.46 -14.58
CA ILE A 123 10.37 -13.37 -13.67
C ILE A 123 9.33 -12.24 -13.79
N MET A 124 8.93 -11.85 -15.00
CA MET A 124 7.93 -10.80 -15.21
C MET A 124 6.57 -11.19 -14.63
N MET A 125 6.18 -12.46 -14.74
CA MET A 125 4.92 -12.97 -14.16
C MET A 125 4.95 -12.98 -12.63
N SER A 126 6.07 -13.37 -12.00
CA SER A 126 6.21 -13.31 -10.54
C SER A 126 6.26 -11.86 -10.03
N GLN A 127 6.95 -10.97 -10.73
CA GLN A 127 6.99 -9.53 -10.45
C GLN A 127 5.60 -8.87 -10.59
N ASN A 128 4.86 -9.17 -11.65
CA ASN A 128 3.53 -8.61 -11.87
C ASN A 128 2.52 -9.02 -10.79
N ARG A 129 2.66 -10.24 -10.25
CA ARG A 129 1.86 -10.70 -9.10
C ARG A 129 2.28 -9.99 -7.81
N GLN A 130 3.59 -9.86 -7.55
CA GLN A 130 4.09 -9.16 -6.37
C GLN A 130 3.64 -7.68 -6.38
N ALA A 131 3.83 -6.97 -7.48
CA ALA A 131 3.39 -5.59 -7.63
C ALA A 131 1.86 -5.39 -7.48
N ALA A 132 1.05 -6.41 -7.77
CA ALA A 132 -0.39 -6.37 -7.51
C ALA A 132 -0.72 -6.49 -6.00
N HIS A 133 0.02 -7.33 -5.27
CA HIS A 133 -0.07 -7.43 -3.81
C HIS A 133 0.41 -6.13 -3.14
N ASP A 134 1.62 -5.69 -3.46
CA ASP A 134 2.26 -4.50 -2.88
C ASP A 134 1.39 -3.23 -3.09
N LYS A 135 0.69 -3.14 -4.23
CA LYS A 135 -0.26 -2.05 -4.51
C LYS A 135 -1.54 -2.14 -3.67
N HIS A 136 -2.02 -3.35 -3.37
CA HIS A 136 -3.20 -3.53 -2.51
C HIS A 136 -2.86 -3.17 -1.07
N GLU A 137 -1.72 -3.64 -0.58
CA GLU A 137 -1.16 -3.33 0.73
C GLU A 137 -0.95 -1.81 0.91
N SER A 138 -0.37 -1.12 -0.07
CA SER A 138 -0.16 0.33 0.02
C SER A 138 -1.44 1.18 0.07
N VAL A 139 -2.56 0.69 -0.49
CA VAL A 139 -3.87 1.35 -0.38
C VAL A 139 -4.48 1.13 1.00
N ILE A 140 -4.25 -0.03 1.62
CA ILE A 140 -4.67 -0.33 3.00
C ILE A 140 -3.89 0.54 3.99
N ASP A 141 -2.56 0.58 3.87
CA ASP A 141 -1.70 1.43 4.73
C ASP A 141 -2.09 2.90 4.63
N PHE A 142 -2.41 3.40 3.43
CA PHE A 142 -2.92 4.76 3.26
C PHE A 142 -4.25 4.97 4.00
N ALA A 143 -5.20 4.05 3.90
CA ALA A 143 -6.49 4.16 4.56
C ALA A 143 -6.39 4.08 6.10
N ILE A 144 -5.51 3.22 6.63
CA ILE A 144 -5.25 3.11 8.07
C ILE A 144 -4.61 4.40 8.60
N ASN A 145 -3.58 4.91 7.92
CA ASN A 145 -2.91 6.15 8.33
C ASN A 145 -3.88 7.36 8.29
N TYR A 146 -4.72 7.45 7.26
CA TYR A 146 -5.73 8.51 7.16
C TYR A 146 -6.78 8.43 8.28
N LYS A 147 -7.22 7.22 8.65
CA LYS A 147 -8.14 7.05 9.79
C LYS A 147 -7.46 7.39 11.12
N ALA A 148 -6.20 7.02 11.30
CA ALA A 148 -5.43 7.39 12.49
C ALA A 148 -5.22 8.91 12.59
N GLU A 149 -5.00 9.61 11.47
CA GLU A 149 -4.94 11.07 11.40
C GLU A 149 -6.26 11.71 11.83
N GLN A 150 -7.40 11.19 11.36
CA GLN A 150 -8.74 11.64 11.77
C GLN A 150 -9.02 11.39 13.27
N GLU A 151 -8.68 10.20 13.79
CA GLU A 151 -8.82 9.88 15.21
C GLU A 151 -7.92 10.77 16.10
N ILE A 152 -6.76 11.20 15.60
CA ILE A 152 -5.89 12.17 16.28
C ILE A 152 -6.53 13.57 16.32
N ASP A 153 -7.14 14.04 15.23
CA ASP A 153 -7.84 15.33 15.20
C ASP A 153 -9.05 15.33 16.17
N ASP A 154 -9.87 14.27 16.16
CA ASP A 154 -10.96 14.09 17.11
C ASP A 154 -10.47 14.09 18.58
N MET A 155 -9.34 13.43 18.86
CA MET A 155 -8.71 13.48 20.19
C MET A 155 -8.19 14.88 20.56
N GLN A 156 -7.61 15.63 19.62
CA GLN A 156 -7.17 17.01 19.85
C GLN A 156 -8.36 17.94 20.14
N ASN A 157 -9.44 17.83 19.38
CA ASN A 157 -10.68 18.56 19.60
C ASN A 157 -11.29 18.26 20.98
N HIS A 158 -11.24 16.99 21.43
CA HIS A 158 -11.62 16.62 22.79
C HIS A 158 -10.69 17.17 23.87
N LEU A 159 -9.37 17.21 23.62
CA LEU A 159 -8.40 17.81 24.54
C LEU A 159 -8.65 19.31 24.73
N HIS A 160 -8.82 20.06 23.64
CA HIS A 160 -9.09 21.51 23.70
C HIS A 160 -10.36 21.82 24.50
N ARG A 161 -11.43 21.02 24.35
CA ARG A 161 -12.66 21.20 25.16
C ARG A 161 -12.42 20.92 26.64
N ILE A 162 -11.62 19.91 26.99
CA ILE A 162 -11.24 19.62 28.38
C ILE A 162 -10.39 20.77 28.96
N GLU A 163 -9.48 21.34 28.18
CA GLU A 163 -8.67 22.50 28.60
C GLU A 163 -9.54 23.75 28.87
N GLU A 164 -10.57 23.98 28.05
CA GLU A 164 -11.56 25.05 28.24
C GLU A 164 -12.37 24.86 29.53
N GLU A 165 -12.97 23.67 29.72
CA GLU A 165 -13.73 23.32 30.96
C GLU A 165 -12.86 23.44 32.23
N LEU A 166 -11.59 23.03 32.16
CA LEU A 166 -10.63 23.18 33.27
C LEU A 166 -10.30 24.64 33.56
N SER A 167 -10.25 25.50 32.54
CA SER A 167 -10.04 26.93 32.71
C SER A 167 -11.24 27.59 33.41
N GLU A 168 -12.46 27.30 32.97
CA GLU A 168 -13.69 27.81 33.61
C GLU A 168 -13.80 27.39 35.08
N MET A 169 -13.55 26.10 35.39
CA MET A 169 -13.54 25.61 36.76
C MET A 169 -12.49 26.32 37.64
N LYS A 170 -11.30 26.57 37.09
CA LYS A 170 -10.23 27.30 37.80
C LYS A 170 -10.62 28.75 38.08
N GLU A 171 -11.28 29.43 37.14
CA GLU A 171 -11.81 30.77 37.37
C GLU A 171 -12.89 30.79 38.45
N MET A 172 -13.87 29.88 38.38
CA MET A 172 -14.93 29.76 39.40
C MET A 172 -14.36 29.48 40.81
N LEU A 173 -13.38 28.59 40.94
CA LEU A 173 -12.68 28.34 42.20
C LEU A 173 -11.95 29.58 42.72
N SER A 174 -11.32 30.37 41.83
CA SER A 174 -10.64 31.61 42.21
C SER A 174 -11.63 32.67 42.72
N ALA A 175 -12.80 32.79 42.08
CA ALA A 175 -13.87 33.71 42.46
C ALA A 175 -14.51 33.32 43.80
N LEU A 176 -14.80 32.03 44.01
CA LEU A 176 -15.31 31.51 45.28
C LEU A 176 -14.32 31.76 46.43
N ASN A 177 -13.02 31.51 46.19
CA ASN A 177 -11.98 31.79 47.19
C ASN A 177 -11.88 33.29 47.50
N ALA A 178 -11.95 34.16 46.48
CA ALA A 178 -11.96 35.61 46.67
C ALA A 178 -13.18 36.10 47.48
N ALA A 179 -14.37 35.55 47.21
CA ALA A 179 -15.59 35.87 47.95
C ALA A 179 -15.55 35.39 49.42
N ALA A 180 -15.08 34.16 49.66
CA ALA A 180 -14.91 33.62 51.01
C ALA A 180 -13.94 34.48 51.84
N ASN A 181 -12.86 34.95 51.23
CA ASN A 181 -11.85 35.80 51.88
C ASN A 181 -12.34 37.26 52.13
N GLN A 182 -13.45 37.67 51.51
CA GLN A 182 -14.15 38.93 51.79
C GLN A 182 -15.19 38.78 52.90
N ALA A 183 -15.87 37.63 52.98
CA ALA A 183 -16.87 37.35 54.01
C ALA A 183 -16.27 37.02 55.40
N GLY A 184 -14.96 36.74 55.47
CA GLY A 184 -14.23 36.49 56.72
C GLY A 184 -13.59 37.72 57.39
N LYS A 185 -13.97 38.94 56.98
CA LYS A 185 -13.51 40.22 57.54
C LYS A 185 -14.64 41.01 58.17
#